data_AF-A0A848NAX0-F1
#
_entry.id   AF-A0A848NAX0-F1
#
_cell.length_a   1.000
_cell.length_b   1.000
_cell.length_c   1.000
_cell.angle_alpha   90.00
_cell.angle_beta   90.00
_cell.angle_gamma   90.00
#
_symmetry.space_group_name_H-M   'P 1'
#
loop_
_entity.id
_entity.type
_entity.pdbx_description
1 polymer ?
#
loop_
_entity_poly.entity_id
_entity_poly.type
_entity_poly.pdbx_seq_one_letter_code
_entity_poly.pdbx_strand_id
1 'polypeptide(L)'
;MNLKLHMKSKMLYVFLMALFSTLGRGQIFEQDFNSSTTVSSYVSSTAPNSGQFNAISASGSGTVITINNGKLRFARTGNAGAYTRTTDLTPTPQFMIYQFDLTVSNNSTALTNAAAWQIGSGFSTANSTESNASVHSRIGLNFTTTNGSFSIRDIGGSSNSSTFSGSQSIFWVINNTGAAVSYMSPNNTIDILANDEADLWIGTTKALAGISATTPTQSLTDFKFVISNGNVNVDIDNLKIYSGSNLTVWNGTAWSNNVPTSNVNAVIDGDYTGSSFTANTITVNSTKTLTINSGQSITTGNLTNNGMIIVNDGGNLLQTSSGVYSGTGTFTVNKNGLSALNKYAFWSSPVASQNLSTIYGTGNTPSFITEYDTTTDYFINAASTTSIVGKGYSIKTPSVSNVSFTGTPNNGTQTYTLATTGSGHNLVGNPYSSNLDLVAFYNANSSRISPTFYFWDNTSNSVTVQGGTTSVNIGYATYNASSQTWVQAPGIVA
;
A
#
# COMPACT_ATOMS: atom_id res chain seq x y z
N MET A 1 51.22 40.80 -6.20
CA MET A 1 51.19 40.72 -4.73
C MET A 1 49.93 39.95 -4.32
N ASN A 2 50.15 38.71 -3.89
CA ASN A 2 49.31 37.81 -3.10
C ASN A 2 47.88 37.47 -3.56
N LEU A 3 47.82 36.31 -4.24
CA LEU A 3 46.81 35.26 -4.15
C LEU A 3 46.10 35.19 -2.78
N LYS A 4 44.78 35.02 -2.79
CA LYS A 4 44.07 34.14 -1.85
C LYS A 4 42.87 33.48 -2.55
N LEU A 5 43.14 32.30 -3.08
CA LEU A 5 42.15 31.27 -3.39
C LEU A 5 41.54 30.82 -2.05
N HIS A 6 40.22 30.89 -1.86
CA HIS A 6 39.54 30.14 -0.80
C HIS A 6 38.32 29.44 -1.41
N MET A 7 38.52 28.14 -1.62
CA MET A 7 37.52 27.14 -1.94
C MET A 7 36.32 27.25 -0.98
N LYS A 8 35.10 27.38 -1.51
CA LYS A 8 33.90 26.98 -0.78
C LYS A 8 33.49 25.59 -1.24
N SER A 9 33.73 24.66 -0.31
CA SER A 9 33.34 23.25 -0.30
C SER A 9 31.95 23.03 -0.90
N LYS A 10 31.88 22.25 -1.97
CA LYS A 10 30.66 21.55 -2.36
C LYS A 10 30.52 20.37 -1.41
N MET A 11 29.70 20.50 -0.36
CA MET A 11 29.25 19.33 0.40
C MET A 11 28.37 18.49 -0.51
N LEU A 12 28.96 17.44 -1.06
CA LEU A 12 28.27 16.33 -1.69
C LEU A 12 27.54 15.57 -0.57
N TYR A 13 26.23 15.76 -0.45
CA TYR A 13 25.39 14.91 0.41
C TYR A 13 25.35 13.50 -0.22
N VAL A 14 26.31 12.66 0.14
CA VAL A 14 26.22 11.21 -0.05
C VAL A 14 25.24 10.72 1.01
N PHE A 15 23.96 10.67 0.64
CA PHE A 15 22.96 9.95 1.44
C PHE A 15 23.29 8.47 1.29
N LEU A 16 23.82 7.89 2.36
CA LEU A 16 24.07 6.47 2.50
C LEU A 16 22.71 5.75 2.47
N MET A 17 22.25 5.35 1.26
CA MET A 17 21.26 4.30 1.14
C MET A 17 21.90 3.03 1.67
N ALA A 18 21.66 2.72 2.94
CA ALA A 18 21.78 1.37 3.42
C ALA A 18 20.74 0.54 2.65
N LEU A 19 21.17 -0.06 1.54
CA LEU A 19 20.50 -1.17 0.88
C LEU A 19 20.53 -2.36 1.86
N PHE A 20 19.62 -2.36 2.81
CA PHE A 20 19.06 -3.62 3.25
C PHE A 20 18.13 -4.06 2.12
N SER A 21 18.55 -5.06 1.35
CA SER A 21 17.64 -5.82 0.51
C SER A 21 16.69 -6.59 1.43
N THR A 22 15.68 -5.91 1.97
CA THR A 22 14.47 -6.60 2.39
C THR A 22 13.88 -7.18 1.11
N LEU A 23 13.78 -8.50 1.01
CA LEU A 23 13.00 -9.19 -0.01
C LEU A 23 11.53 -8.80 0.20
N GLY A 24 11.18 -7.58 -0.22
CA GLY A 24 9.81 -7.18 -0.46
C GLY A 24 9.28 -8.02 -1.61
N ARG A 25 7.98 -8.29 -1.61
CA ARG A 25 7.33 -8.94 -2.74
C ARG A 25 7.55 -8.11 -4.00
N GLY A 26 8.36 -8.62 -4.91
CA GLY A 26 8.45 -8.10 -6.27
C GLY A 26 7.36 -8.73 -7.12
N GLN A 27 6.68 -7.91 -7.91
CA GLN A 27 6.12 -8.40 -9.16
C GLN A 27 7.31 -8.71 -10.07
N ILE A 28 7.52 -9.99 -10.37
CA ILE A 28 8.70 -10.47 -11.10
C ILE A 28 8.38 -10.77 -12.57
N PHE A 29 7.10 -10.83 -12.91
CA PHE A 29 6.63 -10.95 -14.28
C PHE A 29 5.32 -10.17 -14.48
N GLU A 30 5.19 -9.49 -15.63
CA GLU A 30 3.96 -8.82 -16.06
C GLU A 30 3.78 -8.84 -17.58
N GLN A 31 2.63 -9.29 -18.07
CA GLN A 31 2.26 -9.16 -19.48
C GLN A 31 0.75 -8.95 -19.66
N ASP A 32 0.38 -7.88 -20.36
CA ASP A 32 -1.00 -7.42 -20.58
C ASP A 32 -1.39 -7.33 -22.07
N PHE A 33 -0.46 -7.68 -22.97
CA PHE A 33 -0.57 -7.66 -24.42
C PHE A 33 -1.16 -6.39 -25.06
N ASN A 34 -1.08 -5.25 -24.40
CA ASN A 34 -1.66 -3.99 -24.89
C ASN A 34 -0.69 -3.16 -25.75
N SER A 35 0.61 -3.45 -25.66
CA SER A 35 1.64 -2.64 -26.35
C SER A 35 1.77 -2.89 -27.86
N SER A 36 1.25 -4.01 -28.36
CA SER A 36 1.40 -4.49 -29.74
C SER A 36 0.36 -5.55 -30.10
N THR A 37 -0.04 -5.59 -31.37
CA THR A 37 -0.90 -6.65 -31.93
C THR A 37 -0.11 -7.82 -32.50
N THR A 38 1.22 -7.80 -32.41
CA THR A 38 2.12 -8.80 -33.00
C THR A 38 2.73 -9.69 -31.90
N VAL A 39 2.56 -11.00 -32.02
CA VAL A 39 3.04 -11.99 -31.02
C VAL A 39 4.54 -11.86 -30.76
N SER A 40 5.36 -11.65 -31.80
CA SER A 40 6.82 -11.55 -31.65
C SER A 40 7.30 -10.34 -30.83
N SER A 41 6.47 -9.32 -30.62
CA SER A 41 6.79 -8.21 -29.70
C SER A 41 6.95 -8.68 -28.24
N TYR A 42 6.32 -9.80 -27.90
CA TYR A 42 6.29 -10.37 -26.56
C TYR A 42 7.29 -11.51 -26.37
N VAL A 43 8.15 -11.76 -27.36
CA VAL A 43 9.08 -12.90 -27.36
C VAL A 43 10.51 -12.40 -27.49
N SER A 44 11.39 -12.92 -26.64
CA SER A 44 12.84 -12.81 -26.77
C SER A 44 13.44 -14.14 -26.34
N SER A 45 14.00 -14.87 -27.30
CA SER A 45 14.44 -16.26 -27.08
C SER A 45 15.65 -16.38 -26.15
N THR A 46 16.51 -15.37 -26.10
CA THR A 46 17.78 -15.40 -25.37
C THR A 46 17.80 -14.52 -24.12
N ALA A 47 17.08 -13.39 -24.13
CA ALA A 47 17.12 -12.42 -23.05
C ALA A 47 15.74 -11.72 -22.89
N PRO A 48 14.70 -12.44 -22.45
CA PRO A 48 13.41 -11.83 -22.20
C PRO A 48 13.46 -10.95 -20.95
N ASN A 49 12.95 -9.72 -21.09
CA ASN A 49 12.69 -8.86 -19.94
C ASN A 49 11.56 -9.42 -19.06
N SER A 50 11.18 -8.71 -17.99
CA SER A 50 10.14 -9.13 -17.04
C SER A 50 8.71 -9.18 -17.61
N GLY A 51 8.50 -8.89 -18.90
CA GLY A 51 7.22 -9.11 -19.56
C GLY A 51 7.27 -10.01 -20.79
N GLN A 52 8.45 -10.49 -21.18
CA GLN A 52 8.59 -11.30 -22.39
C GLN A 52 8.69 -12.80 -22.09
N PHE A 53 8.39 -13.62 -23.09
CA PHE A 53 8.55 -15.06 -23.06
C PHE A 53 9.78 -15.47 -23.87
N ASN A 54 10.34 -16.64 -23.59
CA ASN A 54 11.37 -17.22 -24.46
C ASN A 54 10.75 -17.75 -25.75
N ALA A 55 9.52 -18.26 -25.69
CA ALA A 55 8.79 -18.72 -26.84
C ALA A 55 7.28 -18.53 -26.67
N ILE A 56 6.63 -18.10 -27.76
CA ILE A 56 5.19 -18.27 -27.98
C ILE A 56 5.09 -18.89 -29.38
N SER A 57 4.69 -20.16 -29.47
CA SER A 57 4.75 -20.90 -30.73
C SER A 57 3.75 -22.04 -30.82
N ALA A 58 3.58 -22.58 -32.03
CA ALA A 58 2.81 -23.77 -32.31
C ALA A 58 3.66 -24.83 -33.01
N SER A 59 3.34 -26.12 -32.82
CA SER A 59 4.01 -27.24 -33.51
C SER A 59 3.55 -27.43 -34.96
N GLY A 60 2.58 -26.65 -35.43
CA GLY A 60 2.09 -26.67 -36.80
C GLY A 60 0.89 -25.74 -37.00
N SER A 61 0.36 -25.70 -38.22
CA SER A 61 -0.68 -24.75 -38.63
C SER A 61 -2.05 -24.96 -37.99
N GLY A 62 -2.28 -26.10 -37.33
CA GLY A 62 -3.55 -26.38 -36.64
C GLY A 62 -3.78 -25.51 -35.41
N THR A 63 -2.77 -24.80 -34.90
CA THR A 63 -2.92 -23.82 -33.81
C THR A 63 -2.43 -22.46 -34.29
N VAL A 64 -3.35 -21.50 -34.36
CA VAL A 64 -3.04 -20.11 -34.73
C VAL A 64 -2.95 -19.28 -33.46
N ILE A 65 -1.81 -18.61 -33.25
CA ILE A 65 -1.56 -17.77 -32.08
C ILE A 65 -1.56 -16.32 -32.49
N THR A 66 -2.37 -15.49 -31.84
CA THR A 66 -2.55 -14.07 -32.19
C THR A 66 -2.70 -13.22 -30.94
N ILE A 67 -2.53 -11.90 -31.10
CA ILE A 67 -3.00 -10.93 -30.11
C ILE A 67 -4.35 -10.42 -30.56
N ASN A 68 -5.41 -10.81 -29.85
CA ASN A 68 -6.78 -10.51 -30.18
C ASN A 68 -7.37 -9.57 -29.12
N ASN A 69 -7.55 -8.29 -29.47
CA ASN A 69 -8.08 -7.25 -28.59
C ASN A 69 -7.32 -7.16 -27.25
N GLY A 70 -5.99 -7.11 -27.31
CA GLY A 70 -5.14 -7.04 -26.12
C GLY A 70 -5.00 -8.36 -25.37
N LYS A 71 -5.37 -9.52 -25.96
CA LYS A 71 -5.26 -10.83 -25.32
C LYS A 71 -4.46 -11.80 -26.16
N LEU A 72 -3.66 -12.67 -25.53
CA LEU A 72 -3.01 -13.77 -26.23
C LEU A 72 -4.02 -14.88 -26.51
N ARG A 73 -4.34 -15.10 -27.78
CA ARG A 73 -5.27 -16.12 -28.25
C ARG A 73 -4.55 -17.32 -28.82
N PHE A 74 -4.92 -18.52 -28.36
CA PHE A 74 -4.66 -19.79 -29.01
C PHE A 74 -5.95 -20.29 -29.69
N ALA A 75 -6.05 -20.13 -31.00
CA ALA A 75 -7.13 -20.69 -31.81
C ALA A 75 -6.71 -22.05 -32.37
N ARG A 76 -7.14 -23.12 -31.72
CA ARG A 76 -6.71 -24.49 -31.99
C ARG A 76 -7.78 -25.30 -32.72
N THR A 77 -7.35 -26.00 -33.77
CA THR A 77 -8.06 -27.07 -34.49
C THR A 77 -7.20 -28.34 -34.64
N GLY A 78 -5.90 -28.26 -34.38
CA GLY A 78 -4.91 -29.34 -34.43
C GLY A 78 -3.55 -28.85 -33.90
N ASN A 79 -2.54 -29.71 -33.88
CA ASN A 79 -1.20 -29.40 -33.35
C ASN A 79 -1.23 -28.88 -31.88
N ALA A 80 -0.07 -28.59 -31.31
CA ALA A 80 0.04 -28.02 -29.98
C ALA A 80 0.46 -26.55 -30.08
N GLY A 81 0.04 -25.73 -29.13
CA GLY A 81 0.50 -24.35 -28.94
C GLY A 81 0.98 -24.14 -27.53
N ALA A 82 2.00 -23.31 -27.35
CA ALA A 82 2.53 -22.99 -26.03
C ALA A 82 3.01 -21.54 -25.93
N TYR A 83 2.99 -21.02 -24.69
CA TYR A 83 3.93 -19.98 -24.27
C TYR A 83 4.85 -20.55 -23.20
N THR A 84 6.12 -20.18 -23.22
CA THR A 84 7.11 -20.67 -22.28
C THR A 84 8.08 -19.56 -21.88
N ARG A 85 8.34 -19.47 -20.59
CA ARG A 85 9.50 -18.78 -20.04
C ARG A 85 10.44 -19.82 -19.43
N THR A 86 11.63 -19.93 -20.02
CA THR A 86 12.76 -20.78 -19.58
C THR A 86 13.90 -19.94 -18.99
N THR A 87 13.80 -18.62 -19.07
CA THR A 87 14.69 -17.71 -18.35
C THR A 87 14.20 -17.58 -16.92
N ASP A 88 15.02 -18.05 -15.99
CA ASP A 88 14.73 -18.08 -14.56
C ASP A 88 14.12 -16.77 -14.05
N LEU A 89 13.00 -16.90 -13.35
CA LEU A 89 12.40 -15.84 -12.55
C LEU A 89 13.37 -15.41 -11.44
N THR A 90 13.61 -14.10 -11.34
CA THR A 90 14.53 -13.51 -10.37
C THR A 90 13.82 -12.43 -9.54
N PRO A 91 13.90 -12.46 -8.19
CA PRO A 91 14.49 -13.53 -7.38
C PRO A 91 13.75 -14.87 -7.55
N THR A 92 14.43 -15.99 -7.27
CA THR A 92 13.81 -17.32 -7.31
C THR A 92 12.65 -17.40 -6.31
N PRO A 93 11.40 -17.63 -6.76
CA PRO A 93 10.26 -17.72 -5.87
C PRO A 93 10.33 -18.99 -5.02
N GLN A 94 10.14 -18.85 -3.71
CA GLN A 94 9.85 -19.95 -2.79
C GLN A 94 8.35 -20.00 -2.44
N PHE A 95 7.67 -18.87 -2.59
CA PHE A 95 6.22 -18.76 -2.59
C PHE A 95 5.83 -17.97 -3.82
N MET A 96 4.87 -18.46 -4.59
CA MET A 96 4.46 -17.85 -5.86
C MET A 96 2.96 -17.58 -5.87
N ILE A 97 2.60 -16.39 -6.35
CA ILE A 97 1.23 -16.11 -6.79
C ILE A 97 1.28 -15.84 -8.28
N TYR A 98 0.62 -16.69 -9.07
CA TYR A 98 0.47 -16.55 -10.51
C TYR A 98 -0.98 -16.19 -10.84
N GLN A 99 -1.17 -14.99 -11.34
CA GLN A 99 -2.46 -14.45 -11.76
C GLN A 99 -2.54 -14.34 -13.27
N PHE A 100 -3.71 -14.59 -13.83
CA PHE A 100 -4.04 -14.32 -15.22
C PHE A 100 -5.56 -14.36 -15.43
N ASP A 101 -6.03 -13.66 -16.45
CA ASP A 101 -7.41 -13.77 -16.91
C ASP A 101 -7.51 -14.84 -18.00
N LEU A 102 -8.57 -15.63 -17.95
CA LEU A 102 -8.83 -16.74 -18.86
C LEU A 102 -10.23 -16.61 -19.47
N THR A 103 -10.33 -16.77 -20.78
CA THR A 103 -11.59 -16.97 -21.48
C THR A 103 -11.47 -18.15 -22.44
N VAL A 104 -12.43 -19.06 -22.39
CA VAL A 104 -12.56 -20.16 -23.34
C VAL A 104 -13.74 -19.84 -24.27
N SER A 105 -13.63 -20.20 -25.55
CA SER A 105 -14.74 -20.16 -26.50
C SER A 105 -14.53 -21.17 -27.64
N ASN A 106 -15.57 -21.45 -28.40
CA ASN A 106 -15.60 -22.41 -29.51
C ASN A 106 -15.28 -23.87 -29.14
N ASN A 107 -15.32 -24.24 -27.86
CA ASN A 107 -15.31 -25.63 -27.44
C ASN A 107 -16.70 -26.27 -27.64
N SER A 108 -16.73 -27.50 -28.14
CA SER A 108 -17.97 -28.26 -28.36
C SER A 108 -17.91 -29.70 -27.84
N THR A 109 -16.74 -30.15 -27.37
CA THR A 109 -16.50 -31.51 -26.89
C THR A 109 -15.95 -31.49 -25.47
N ALA A 110 -16.49 -32.34 -24.60
CA ALA A 110 -15.92 -32.55 -23.28
C ALA A 110 -14.53 -33.19 -23.39
N LEU A 111 -13.52 -32.55 -22.81
CA LEU A 111 -12.15 -33.02 -22.82
C LEU A 111 -11.51 -32.76 -21.47
N THR A 112 -10.83 -33.77 -20.96
CA THR A 112 -10.03 -33.66 -19.74
C THR A 112 -8.60 -33.29 -20.10
N ASN A 113 -8.03 -32.32 -19.39
CA ASN A 113 -6.63 -31.93 -19.54
C ASN A 113 -6.25 -31.55 -20.99
N ALA A 114 -7.09 -30.73 -21.62
CA ALA A 114 -6.89 -30.27 -22.99
C ALA A 114 -5.72 -29.27 -23.12
N ALA A 115 -5.48 -28.52 -22.04
CA ALA A 115 -4.29 -27.70 -21.85
C ALA A 115 -3.74 -27.87 -20.43
N ALA A 116 -2.50 -27.43 -20.18
CA ALA A 116 -1.89 -27.45 -18.87
C ALA A 116 -1.00 -26.22 -18.65
N TRP A 117 -1.02 -25.72 -17.41
CA TRP A 117 0.00 -24.80 -16.90
C TRP A 117 0.97 -25.58 -16.01
N GLN A 118 2.25 -25.28 -16.12
CA GLN A 118 3.33 -25.92 -15.37
C GLN A 118 4.27 -24.85 -14.81
N ILE A 119 4.73 -25.07 -13.59
CA ILE A 119 5.79 -24.32 -12.90
C ILE A 119 6.87 -25.31 -12.48
N GLY A 120 8.14 -24.94 -12.66
CA GLY A 120 9.25 -25.84 -12.34
C GLY A 120 10.58 -25.23 -12.75
N SER A 121 11.51 -26.07 -13.19
CA SER A 121 12.83 -25.65 -13.63
C SER A 121 13.33 -26.50 -14.80
N GLY A 122 14.27 -25.96 -15.58
CA GLY A 122 14.87 -26.66 -16.71
C GLY A 122 13.87 -26.93 -17.83
N PHE A 123 12.91 -26.02 -18.02
CA PHE A 123 11.92 -26.13 -19.08
C PHE A 123 12.56 -25.92 -20.46
N SER A 124 11.96 -26.53 -21.48
CA SER A 124 12.33 -26.35 -22.89
C SER A 124 11.34 -25.45 -23.62
N THR A 125 11.69 -24.94 -24.79
CA THR A 125 10.74 -24.20 -25.65
C THR A 125 9.85 -25.13 -26.50
N ALA A 126 9.87 -26.45 -26.26
CA ALA A 126 9.03 -27.39 -26.99
C ALA A 126 7.54 -27.16 -26.72
N ASN A 127 6.72 -27.32 -27.77
CA ASN A 127 5.25 -27.22 -27.72
C ASN A 127 4.61 -28.51 -27.15
N SER A 128 5.12 -28.96 -26.01
CA SER A 128 4.66 -30.14 -25.29
C SER A 128 4.81 -29.91 -23.79
N THR A 129 4.04 -30.63 -22.98
CA THR A 129 4.19 -30.59 -21.53
C THR A 129 5.56 -31.09 -21.10
N GLU A 130 6.09 -30.51 -20.04
CA GLU A 130 7.36 -30.90 -19.44
C GLU A 130 7.23 -32.21 -18.66
N SER A 131 8.36 -32.93 -18.54
CA SER A 131 8.47 -34.13 -17.71
C SER A 131 8.15 -33.80 -16.25
N ASN A 132 7.48 -34.72 -15.55
CA ASN A 132 7.19 -34.55 -14.12
C ASN A 132 8.46 -34.24 -13.31
N ALA A 133 9.60 -34.82 -13.70
CA ALA A 133 10.87 -34.60 -13.03
C ALA A 133 11.30 -33.13 -13.01
N SER A 134 10.86 -32.31 -13.97
CA SER A 134 11.16 -30.87 -14.08
C SER A 134 10.08 -29.99 -13.46
N VAL A 135 8.94 -30.55 -13.06
CA VAL A 135 7.73 -29.79 -12.72
C VAL A 135 7.47 -29.84 -11.22
N HIS A 136 7.44 -28.67 -10.58
CA HIS A 136 7.00 -28.55 -9.20
C HIS A 136 5.47 -28.57 -9.12
N SER A 137 4.79 -27.69 -9.83
CA SER A 137 3.33 -27.53 -9.76
C SER A 137 2.70 -27.52 -11.14
N ARG A 138 1.49 -28.06 -11.26
CA ARG A 138 0.74 -28.05 -12.52
C ARG A 138 -0.77 -28.11 -12.31
N ILE A 139 -1.49 -27.47 -13.21
CA ILE A 139 -2.96 -27.49 -13.30
C ILE A 139 -3.38 -27.71 -14.75
N GLY A 140 -4.51 -28.36 -14.96
CA GLY A 140 -5.06 -28.67 -16.28
C GLY A 140 -6.28 -27.83 -16.61
N LEU A 141 -6.54 -27.60 -17.88
CA LEU A 141 -7.77 -27.00 -18.39
C LEU A 141 -8.64 -28.11 -18.99
N ASN A 142 -9.86 -28.25 -18.49
CA ASN A 142 -10.87 -29.11 -19.08
C ASN A 142 -11.84 -28.28 -19.92
N PHE A 143 -12.33 -28.87 -20.99
CA PHE A 143 -13.46 -28.32 -21.76
C PHE A 143 -14.72 -29.11 -21.50
N THR A 144 -15.85 -28.42 -21.64
CA THR A 144 -17.18 -29.05 -21.58
C THR A 144 -17.79 -29.08 -22.99
N THR A 145 -18.96 -29.69 -23.13
CA THR A 145 -19.75 -29.62 -24.36
C THR A 145 -20.41 -28.25 -24.58
N THR A 146 -20.52 -27.43 -23.53
CA THR A 146 -21.11 -26.10 -23.61
C THR A 146 -20.07 -25.08 -24.04
N ASN A 147 -20.36 -24.35 -25.12
CA ASN A 147 -19.47 -23.31 -25.63
C ASN A 147 -19.16 -22.27 -24.53
N GLY A 148 -17.87 -22.01 -24.34
CA GLY A 148 -17.33 -21.05 -23.39
C GLY A 148 -17.23 -21.54 -21.96
N SER A 149 -17.63 -22.79 -21.69
CA SER A 149 -17.61 -23.37 -20.35
C SER A 149 -16.42 -24.31 -20.17
N PHE A 150 -15.71 -24.16 -19.05
CA PHE A 150 -14.48 -24.89 -18.71
C PHE A 150 -14.41 -25.22 -17.21
N SER A 151 -13.50 -26.11 -16.82
CA SER A 151 -13.11 -26.30 -15.42
C SER A 151 -11.59 -26.45 -15.32
N ILE A 152 -11.03 -26.16 -14.14
CA ILE A 152 -9.61 -26.39 -13.88
C ILE A 152 -9.44 -27.72 -13.16
N ARG A 153 -8.38 -28.45 -13.50
CA ARG A 153 -8.07 -29.79 -13.00
C ARG A 153 -6.81 -29.76 -12.14
N ASP A 154 -6.87 -30.40 -10.99
CA ASP A 154 -5.68 -30.91 -10.33
C ASP A 154 -5.19 -32.14 -11.11
N ILE A 155 -4.07 -31.99 -11.82
CA ILE A 155 -3.54 -33.06 -12.67
C ILE A 155 -3.13 -34.28 -11.84
N GLY A 156 -2.48 -34.05 -10.70
CA GLY A 156 -1.93 -35.10 -9.83
C GLY A 156 -3.01 -35.82 -9.04
N GLY A 157 -3.88 -35.08 -8.37
CA GLY A 157 -4.96 -35.62 -7.53
C GLY A 157 -6.19 -36.10 -8.30
N SER A 158 -6.26 -35.86 -9.60
CA SER A 158 -7.37 -36.30 -10.46
C SER A 158 -8.75 -35.77 -10.07
N SER A 159 -8.78 -34.54 -9.58
CA SER A 159 -10.01 -33.81 -9.24
C SER A 159 -10.20 -32.59 -10.15
N ASN A 160 -11.44 -32.13 -10.28
CA ASN A 160 -11.82 -30.98 -11.09
C ASN A 160 -12.55 -29.95 -10.23
N SER A 161 -12.37 -28.67 -10.54
CA SER A 161 -13.20 -27.60 -10.01
C SER A 161 -14.64 -27.70 -10.53
N SER A 162 -15.53 -26.85 -10.01
CA SER A 162 -16.79 -26.52 -10.67
C SER A 162 -16.56 -25.99 -12.10
N THR A 163 -17.63 -25.95 -12.89
CA THR A 163 -17.60 -25.35 -14.24
C THR A 163 -17.77 -23.83 -14.15
N PHE A 164 -16.97 -23.11 -14.92
CA PHE A 164 -16.96 -21.65 -15.05
C PHE A 164 -17.15 -21.27 -16.52
N SER A 165 -17.55 -20.02 -16.78
CA SER A 165 -17.71 -19.50 -18.14
C SER A 165 -17.45 -17.99 -18.18
N GLY A 166 -17.31 -17.44 -19.39
CA GLY A 166 -16.96 -16.03 -19.57
C GLY A 166 -15.49 -15.76 -19.20
N SER A 167 -15.18 -14.47 -18.98
CA SER A 167 -13.84 -14.05 -18.55
C SER A 167 -13.68 -14.27 -17.05
N GLN A 168 -12.68 -15.05 -16.65
CA GLN A 168 -12.44 -15.39 -15.25
C GLN A 168 -11.02 -15.05 -14.84
N SER A 169 -10.87 -14.47 -13.65
CA SER A 169 -9.56 -14.20 -13.07
C SER A 169 -9.11 -15.42 -12.27
N ILE A 170 -7.95 -15.96 -12.64
CA ILE A 170 -7.32 -17.11 -12.00
C ILE A 170 -6.25 -16.60 -11.04
N PHE A 171 -6.25 -17.11 -9.82
CA PHE A 171 -5.28 -16.78 -8.79
C PHE A 171 -4.72 -18.09 -8.22
N TRP A 172 -3.53 -18.46 -8.70
CA TRP A 172 -2.86 -19.71 -8.34
C TRP A 172 -1.73 -19.44 -7.35
N VAL A 173 -1.83 -20.03 -6.16
CA VAL A 173 -0.90 -19.83 -5.04
C VAL A 173 -0.12 -21.11 -4.84
N ILE A 174 1.21 -21.03 -4.83
CA ILE A 174 2.11 -22.18 -4.70
C ILE A 174 3.09 -21.91 -3.58
N ASN A 175 3.26 -22.87 -2.67
CA ASN A 175 4.21 -22.79 -1.57
C ASN A 175 5.29 -23.88 -1.69
N ASN A 176 6.55 -23.46 -1.67
CA ASN A 176 7.75 -24.29 -1.61
C ASN A 176 8.80 -23.61 -0.69
N THR A 177 8.36 -23.14 0.48
CA THR A 177 9.20 -22.39 1.44
C THR A 177 9.84 -23.28 2.51
N GLY A 178 9.47 -24.56 2.58
CA GLY A 178 9.82 -25.48 3.66
C GLY A 178 8.89 -25.41 4.89
N ALA A 179 7.89 -24.52 4.90
CA ALA A 179 6.94 -24.38 6.00
C ALA A 179 5.55 -23.95 5.51
N ALA A 180 4.55 -23.98 6.39
CA ALA A 180 3.24 -23.42 6.07
C ALA A 180 3.29 -21.88 6.02
N VAL A 181 2.65 -21.28 5.03
CA VAL A 181 2.66 -19.83 4.80
C VAL A 181 1.23 -19.30 4.73
N SER A 182 0.96 -18.22 5.46
CA SER A 182 -0.31 -17.49 5.35
C SER A 182 -0.30 -16.54 4.16
N TYR A 183 -1.43 -16.41 3.49
CA TYR A 183 -1.65 -15.47 2.40
C TYR A 183 -3.06 -14.86 2.49
N MET A 184 -3.24 -13.70 1.87
CA MET A 184 -4.54 -13.06 1.72
C MET A 184 -5.19 -13.57 0.43
N SER A 185 -6.33 -14.23 0.56
CA SER A 185 -7.09 -14.79 -0.55
C SER A 185 -7.90 -13.74 -1.29
N PRO A 186 -8.34 -13.99 -2.54
CA PRO A 186 -9.14 -13.04 -3.32
C PRO A 186 -10.49 -12.63 -2.70
N ASN A 187 -11.03 -13.42 -1.78
CA ASN A 187 -12.22 -13.10 -0.99
C ASN A 187 -11.92 -12.27 0.28
N ASN A 188 -10.68 -11.79 0.44
CA ASN A 188 -10.18 -11.04 1.61
C ASN A 188 -10.17 -11.84 2.92
N THR A 189 -10.04 -13.17 2.87
CA THR A 189 -9.76 -14.00 4.05
C THR A 189 -8.29 -14.42 4.10
N ILE A 190 -7.79 -14.68 5.30
CA ILE A 190 -6.46 -15.27 5.48
C ILE A 190 -6.57 -16.77 5.33
N ASP A 191 -5.81 -17.34 4.39
CA ASP A 191 -5.65 -18.78 4.23
C ASP A 191 -4.22 -19.18 4.56
N ILE A 192 -4.05 -20.44 4.98
CA ILE A 192 -2.75 -21.04 5.29
C ILE A 192 -2.52 -22.17 4.30
N LEU A 193 -1.39 -22.10 3.59
CA LEU A 193 -1.00 -23.11 2.61
C LEU A 193 0.19 -23.90 3.14
N ALA A 194 0.09 -25.23 3.19
CA ALA A 194 1.20 -26.09 3.62
C ALA A 194 2.37 -26.04 2.63
N ASN A 195 3.54 -26.53 3.04
CA ASN A 195 4.66 -26.65 2.13
C ASN A 195 4.37 -27.68 1.03
N ASP A 196 4.90 -27.45 -0.17
CA ASP A 196 4.73 -28.30 -1.35
C ASP A 196 3.28 -28.50 -1.77
N GLU A 197 2.44 -27.49 -1.52
CA GLU A 197 1.03 -27.46 -1.92
C GLU A 197 0.70 -26.20 -2.71
N ALA A 198 -0.43 -26.25 -3.42
CA ALA A 198 -1.00 -25.11 -4.11
C ALA A 198 -2.51 -24.99 -3.90
N ASP A 199 -2.99 -23.75 -3.76
CA ASP A 199 -4.41 -23.41 -3.80
C ASP A 199 -4.72 -22.70 -5.13
N LEU A 200 -5.89 -22.95 -5.69
CA LEU A 200 -6.36 -22.28 -6.90
C LEU A 200 -7.70 -21.60 -6.66
N TRP A 201 -7.76 -20.31 -6.95
CA TRP A 201 -8.97 -19.50 -6.88
C TRP A 201 -9.41 -19.05 -8.26
N ILE A 202 -10.72 -18.99 -8.46
CA ILE A 202 -11.36 -18.43 -9.66
C ILE A 202 -12.33 -17.35 -9.18
N GLY A 203 -12.03 -16.09 -9.50
CA GLY A 203 -12.66 -14.95 -8.85
C GLY A 203 -12.43 -15.01 -7.33
N THR A 204 -13.52 -15.01 -6.55
CA THR A 204 -13.47 -15.10 -5.08
C THR A 204 -13.71 -16.52 -4.54
N THR A 205 -13.80 -17.53 -5.40
CA THR A 205 -14.09 -18.92 -5.02
C THR A 205 -12.81 -19.75 -5.02
N LYS A 206 -12.52 -20.46 -3.90
CA LYS A 206 -11.45 -21.46 -3.85
C LYS A 206 -11.90 -22.67 -4.66
N ALA A 207 -11.39 -22.79 -5.88
CA ALA A 207 -11.80 -23.79 -6.85
C ALA A 207 -11.15 -25.15 -6.61
N LEU A 208 -9.90 -25.15 -6.14
CA LEU A 208 -9.14 -26.33 -5.73
C LEU A 208 -8.27 -25.94 -4.52
N ALA A 209 -8.10 -26.85 -3.58
CA ALA A 209 -7.36 -26.62 -2.35
C ALA A 209 -6.31 -27.73 -2.13
N GLY A 210 -5.14 -27.39 -1.61
CA GLY A 210 -4.12 -28.36 -1.20
C GLY A 210 -3.63 -29.27 -2.34
N ILE A 211 -3.48 -28.73 -3.56
CA ILE A 211 -2.94 -29.45 -4.71
C ILE A 211 -1.48 -29.79 -4.41
N SER A 212 -1.16 -31.08 -4.24
CA SER A 212 0.22 -31.49 -3.95
C SER A 212 1.17 -31.19 -5.11
N ALA A 213 2.40 -30.78 -4.79
CA ALA A 213 3.47 -30.64 -5.77
C ALA A 213 3.76 -31.97 -6.47
N THR A 214 4.03 -31.90 -7.78
CA THR A 214 4.43 -33.03 -8.62
C THR A 214 5.84 -33.50 -8.30
N THR A 215 6.78 -32.57 -8.09
CA THR A 215 8.15 -32.86 -7.62
C THR A 215 8.60 -31.75 -6.68
N PRO A 216 8.42 -31.93 -5.35
CA PRO A 216 8.71 -30.91 -4.33
C PRO A 216 10.12 -30.30 -4.39
N THR A 217 11.11 -31.08 -4.81
CA THR A 217 12.50 -30.62 -4.88
C THR A 217 12.76 -29.64 -6.02
N GLN A 218 11.80 -29.40 -6.91
CA GLN A 218 11.98 -28.49 -8.03
C GLN A 218 11.78 -27.02 -7.65
N SER A 219 12.68 -26.16 -8.13
CA SER A 219 12.55 -24.71 -7.97
C SER A 219 11.42 -24.13 -8.84
N LEU A 220 10.90 -22.96 -8.47
CA LEU A 220 9.80 -22.29 -9.18
C LEU A 220 10.33 -21.23 -10.17
N THR A 221 11.32 -21.57 -10.99
CA THR A 221 12.05 -20.59 -11.82
C THR A 221 11.48 -20.43 -13.22
N ASP A 222 10.86 -21.47 -13.77
CA ASP A 222 10.32 -21.53 -15.12
C ASP A 222 8.80 -21.72 -15.10
N PHE A 223 8.14 -21.25 -16.16
CA PHE A 223 6.71 -21.48 -16.34
C PHE A 223 6.30 -21.69 -17.79
N LYS A 224 5.24 -22.47 -17.98
CA LYS A 224 4.73 -22.85 -19.30
C LYS A 224 3.23 -23.01 -19.29
N PHE A 225 2.61 -22.65 -20.41
CA PHE A 225 1.28 -23.12 -20.79
C PHE A 225 1.38 -23.92 -22.08
N VAL A 226 0.67 -25.03 -22.18
CA VAL A 226 0.54 -25.83 -23.41
C VAL A 226 -0.90 -26.22 -23.63
N ILE A 227 -1.42 -25.96 -24.82
CA ILE A 227 -2.66 -26.56 -25.33
C ILE A 227 -2.33 -27.60 -26.37
N SER A 228 -2.84 -28.83 -26.20
CA SER A 228 -2.49 -29.97 -27.06
C SER A 228 -3.69 -30.75 -27.58
N ASN A 229 -4.89 -30.49 -27.05
CA ASN A 229 -6.12 -31.19 -27.45
C ASN A 229 -7.32 -30.23 -27.60
N GLY A 230 -8.32 -30.67 -28.35
CA GLY A 230 -9.60 -29.97 -28.55
C GLY A 230 -9.59 -28.89 -29.64
N ASN A 231 -10.79 -28.64 -30.18
CA ASN A 231 -11.05 -27.53 -31.08
C ASN A 231 -11.62 -26.39 -30.23
N VAL A 232 -10.91 -25.26 -30.13
CA VAL A 232 -11.19 -24.23 -29.12
C VAL A 232 -10.42 -22.95 -29.40
N ASN A 233 -10.90 -21.85 -28.85
CA ASN A 233 -10.15 -20.63 -28.61
C ASN A 233 -9.89 -20.48 -27.10
N VAL A 234 -8.63 -20.28 -26.73
CA VAL A 234 -8.22 -19.93 -25.36
C VAL A 234 -7.56 -18.57 -25.38
N ASP A 235 -8.18 -17.59 -24.72
CA ASP A 235 -7.65 -16.24 -24.55
C ASP A 235 -7.08 -16.10 -23.13
N ILE A 236 -5.84 -15.63 -23.04
CA ILE A 236 -5.11 -15.42 -21.78
C ILE A 236 -4.60 -13.98 -21.77
N ASP A 237 -4.77 -13.31 -20.64
CA ASP A 237 -4.41 -11.89 -20.47
C ASP A 237 -4.01 -11.58 -19.01
N ASN A 238 -3.47 -10.38 -18.77
CA ASN A 238 -3.13 -9.85 -17.45
C ASN A 238 -2.29 -10.81 -16.59
N LEU A 239 -1.26 -11.41 -17.21
CA LEU A 239 -0.39 -12.35 -16.53
C LEU A 239 0.51 -11.62 -15.55
N LYS A 240 0.46 -12.00 -14.27
CA LYS A 240 1.32 -11.45 -13.22
C LYS A 240 1.87 -12.57 -12.35
N ILE A 241 3.17 -12.52 -12.07
CA ILE A 241 3.80 -13.41 -11.10
C ILE A 241 4.43 -12.58 -10.00
N TYR A 242 4.15 -12.96 -8.75
CA TYR A 242 4.74 -12.35 -7.56
C TYR A 242 5.59 -13.38 -6.82
N SER A 243 6.78 -12.97 -6.39
CA SER A 243 7.59 -13.72 -5.43
C SER A 243 7.19 -13.32 -4.01
N GLY A 244 6.72 -14.27 -3.20
CA GLY A 244 6.37 -14.07 -1.79
C GLY A 244 4.88 -13.86 -1.52
N SER A 245 4.45 -14.23 -0.30
CA SER A 245 3.06 -14.09 0.15
C SER A 245 2.62 -12.64 0.22
N ASN A 246 1.38 -12.35 -0.21
CA ASN A 246 0.74 -11.03 -0.13
C ASN A 246 0.28 -10.60 1.26
N LEU A 247 0.68 -11.34 2.29
CA LEU A 247 0.33 -11.10 3.66
C LEU A 247 1.55 -11.27 4.54
N THR A 248 1.70 -10.42 5.54
CA THR A 248 2.61 -10.65 6.66
C THR A 248 1.88 -10.33 7.96
N VAL A 249 2.04 -11.19 8.96
CA VAL A 249 1.37 -11.09 10.26
C VAL A 249 2.41 -10.83 11.32
N TRP A 250 2.24 -9.75 12.08
CA TRP A 250 3.03 -9.50 13.29
C TRP A 250 2.39 -10.24 14.45
N ASN A 251 3.10 -11.19 15.04
CA ASN A 251 2.60 -12.02 16.14
C ASN A 251 2.97 -11.49 17.54
N GLY A 252 3.60 -10.31 17.64
CA GLY A 252 4.14 -9.75 18.88
C GLY A 252 5.66 -9.86 19.02
N THR A 253 6.31 -10.71 18.22
CA THR A 253 7.77 -10.92 18.27
C THR A 253 8.43 -10.87 16.89
N ALA A 254 7.76 -11.38 15.85
CA ALA A 254 8.26 -11.40 14.49
C ALA A 254 7.13 -11.24 13.47
N TRP A 255 7.50 -10.77 12.28
CA TRP A 255 6.65 -10.80 11.09
C TRP A 255 6.73 -12.18 10.43
N SER A 256 5.58 -12.76 10.06
CA SER A 256 5.52 -14.07 9.43
C SER A 256 6.22 -14.12 8.07
N ASN A 257 6.20 -13.01 7.31
CA ASN A 257 6.73 -12.93 5.95
C ASN A 257 7.52 -11.63 5.74
N ASN A 258 8.56 -11.41 6.54
CA ASN A 258 9.37 -10.18 6.59
C ASN A 258 8.55 -8.92 6.89
N VAL A 259 9.24 -7.80 7.06
CA VAL A 259 8.59 -6.48 7.22
C VAL A 259 7.78 -6.17 5.95
N PRO A 260 6.52 -5.69 6.08
CA PRO A 260 5.69 -5.39 4.92
C PRO A 260 6.29 -4.29 4.03
N THR A 261 5.85 -4.28 2.78
CA THR A 261 6.10 -3.22 1.79
C THR A 261 4.76 -2.77 1.19
N SER A 262 4.77 -1.74 0.34
CA SER A 262 3.54 -1.18 -0.27
C SER A 262 2.67 -2.18 -1.04
N ASN A 263 3.18 -3.37 -1.38
CA ASN A 263 2.45 -4.43 -2.07
C ASN A 263 2.06 -5.60 -1.15
N VAL A 264 2.32 -5.50 0.16
CA VAL A 264 2.07 -6.56 1.16
C VAL A 264 0.99 -6.08 2.13
N ASN A 265 -0.04 -6.87 2.37
CA ASN A 265 -1.00 -6.60 3.45
C ASN A 265 -0.35 -6.94 4.79
N ALA A 266 -0.52 -6.08 5.78
CA ALA A 266 0.00 -6.28 7.12
C ALA A 266 -1.14 -6.51 8.11
N VAL A 267 -0.99 -7.52 8.97
CA VAL A 267 -1.91 -7.77 10.09
C VAL A 267 -1.15 -7.65 11.39
N ILE A 268 -1.63 -6.79 12.28
CA ILE A 268 -1.12 -6.64 13.65
C ILE A 268 -1.93 -7.57 14.55
N ASP A 269 -1.34 -8.73 14.89
CA ASP A 269 -1.95 -9.79 15.71
C ASP A 269 -1.23 -9.99 17.07
N GLY A 270 -0.21 -9.16 17.32
CA GLY A 270 0.41 -8.90 18.63
C GLY A 270 0.60 -7.40 18.79
N ASP A 271 0.88 -6.92 20.00
CA ASP A 271 1.19 -5.51 20.20
C ASP A 271 2.46 -5.14 19.41
N TYR A 272 2.39 -4.04 18.67
CA TYR A 272 3.47 -3.54 17.82
C TYR A 272 3.96 -2.19 18.31
N THR A 273 5.25 -2.14 18.66
CA THR A 273 6.00 -0.92 19.02
C THR A 273 7.31 -0.82 18.22
N GLY A 274 7.40 -1.58 17.12
CA GLY A 274 8.59 -1.76 16.30
C GLY A 274 8.92 -0.56 15.39
N SER A 275 9.79 -0.79 14.41
CA SER A 275 10.26 0.24 13.48
C SER A 275 9.19 0.74 12.49
N SER A 276 9.50 1.82 11.77
CA SER A 276 8.73 2.26 10.61
C SER A 276 8.54 1.14 9.56
N PHE A 277 7.38 1.13 8.88
CA PHE A 277 7.13 0.25 7.74
C PHE A 277 6.08 0.84 6.79
N THR A 278 5.98 0.28 5.59
CA THR A 278 4.91 0.59 4.61
C THR A 278 4.14 -0.68 4.29
N ALA A 279 2.83 -0.58 4.11
CA ALA A 279 1.99 -1.73 3.74
C ALA A 279 0.97 -1.34 2.64
N ASN A 280 0.45 -2.33 1.92
CA ASN A 280 -0.68 -2.13 1.01
C ASN A 280 -1.95 -1.79 1.81
N THR A 281 -2.25 -2.65 2.79
CA THR A 281 -3.30 -2.44 3.77
C THR A 281 -2.77 -2.81 5.15
N ILE A 282 -3.36 -2.24 6.19
CA ILE A 282 -3.11 -2.63 7.58
C ILE A 282 -4.43 -3.04 8.22
N THR A 283 -4.42 -4.19 8.88
CA THR A 283 -5.48 -4.59 9.81
C THR A 283 -4.90 -4.70 11.21
N VAL A 284 -5.47 -3.96 12.16
CA VAL A 284 -5.17 -4.12 13.60
C VAL A 284 -6.27 -4.96 14.23
N ASN A 285 -5.93 -6.17 14.68
CA ASN A 285 -6.92 -7.08 15.27
C ASN A 285 -7.42 -6.57 16.63
N SER A 286 -8.60 -7.05 17.03
CA SER A 286 -9.17 -6.72 18.33
C SER A 286 -8.19 -7.07 19.45
N THR A 287 -8.21 -6.28 20.53
CA THR A 287 -7.29 -6.39 21.68
C THR A 287 -5.81 -6.14 21.39
N LYS A 288 -5.42 -5.83 20.14
CA LYS A 288 -4.02 -5.53 19.76
C LYS A 288 -3.78 -4.05 19.59
N THR A 289 -2.56 -3.62 19.88
CA THR A 289 -2.17 -2.22 19.81
C THR A 289 -1.08 -2.00 18.75
N LEU A 290 -1.31 -1.06 17.84
CA LEU A 290 -0.28 -0.51 16.97
C LEU A 290 0.17 0.86 17.52
N THR A 291 1.39 0.93 18.04
CA THR A 291 1.97 2.17 18.58
C THR A 291 3.04 2.72 17.64
N ILE A 292 2.95 4.02 17.33
CA ILE A 292 3.90 4.75 16.51
C ILE A 292 4.56 5.81 17.39
N ASN A 293 5.82 5.61 17.70
CA ASN A 293 6.61 6.50 18.58
C ASN A 293 7.34 7.59 17.79
N SER A 294 7.96 8.52 18.53
CA SER A 294 8.75 9.60 17.95
C SER A 294 9.80 9.09 16.96
N GLY A 295 9.88 9.74 15.79
CA GLY A 295 10.80 9.35 14.71
C GLY A 295 10.33 8.16 13.87
N GLN A 296 9.20 7.53 14.21
CA GLN A 296 8.63 6.44 13.42
C GLN A 296 7.59 6.94 12.42
N SER A 297 7.42 6.20 11.34
CA SER A 297 6.45 6.47 10.28
C SER A 297 5.85 5.17 9.76
N ILE A 298 4.52 5.09 9.74
CA ILE A 298 3.79 3.99 9.10
C ILE A 298 3.00 4.55 7.93
N THR A 299 3.16 3.94 6.75
CA THR A 299 2.40 4.32 5.55
C THR A 299 1.52 3.17 5.08
N THR A 300 0.26 3.45 4.75
CA THR A 300 -0.68 2.42 4.28
C THR A 300 -1.73 2.95 3.31
N GLY A 301 -2.28 2.06 2.47
CA GLY A 301 -3.49 2.28 1.70
C GLY A 301 -4.74 2.27 2.59
N ASN A 302 -5.49 1.16 2.60
CA ASN A 302 -6.62 0.99 3.51
C ASN A 302 -6.14 0.62 4.93
N LEU A 303 -6.88 1.06 5.94
CA LEU A 303 -6.59 0.80 7.33
C LEU A 303 -7.87 0.34 8.05
N THR A 304 -7.87 -0.91 8.52
CA THR A 304 -8.95 -1.48 9.34
C THR A 304 -8.48 -1.60 10.78
N ASN A 305 -9.02 -0.77 11.67
CA ASN A 305 -8.68 -0.78 13.08
C ASN A 305 -9.80 -1.43 13.90
N ASN A 306 -9.60 -2.65 14.39
CA ASN A 306 -10.49 -3.32 15.34
C ASN A 306 -9.93 -3.35 16.77
N GLY A 307 -8.69 -2.88 16.95
CA GLY A 307 -7.97 -2.84 18.23
C GLY A 307 -7.71 -1.41 18.67
N MET A 308 -6.45 -1.08 18.93
CA MET A 308 -6.02 0.26 19.29
C MET A 308 -4.88 0.73 18.39
N ILE A 309 -4.94 1.97 17.93
CA ILE A 309 -3.83 2.65 17.25
C ILE A 309 -3.47 3.87 18.08
N ILE A 310 -2.19 3.99 18.43
CA ILE A 310 -1.65 5.09 19.21
C ILE A 310 -0.53 5.75 18.40
N VAL A 311 -0.72 7.01 18.02
CA VAL A 311 0.33 7.84 17.42
C VAL A 311 0.84 8.78 18.50
N ASN A 312 2.01 8.48 19.05
CA ASN A 312 2.64 9.33 20.05
C ASN A 312 3.30 10.55 19.40
N ASP A 313 3.68 11.52 20.24
CA ASP A 313 4.29 12.75 19.76
C ASP A 313 5.56 12.49 18.94
N GLY A 314 5.67 13.14 17.78
CA GLY A 314 6.72 12.89 16.78
C GLY A 314 6.57 11.62 15.93
N GLY A 315 5.58 10.77 16.20
CA GLY A 315 5.21 9.63 15.35
C GLY A 315 4.30 10.06 14.19
N ASN A 316 4.30 9.30 13.10
CA ASN A 316 3.55 9.64 11.89
C ASN A 316 2.77 8.43 11.36
N LEU A 317 1.44 8.58 11.21
CA LEU A 317 0.63 7.65 10.41
C LEU A 317 0.21 8.35 9.12
N LEU A 318 0.62 7.79 7.99
CA LEU A 318 0.29 8.29 6.66
C LEU A 318 -0.62 7.30 5.97
N GLN A 319 -1.88 7.70 5.79
CA GLN A 319 -2.79 6.96 4.94
C GLN A 319 -2.77 7.58 3.54
N THR A 320 -2.74 6.75 2.49
CA THR A 320 -2.83 7.27 1.11
C THR A 320 -4.13 8.05 0.93
N SER A 321 -4.14 9.01 -0.01
CA SER A 321 -5.29 9.91 -0.20
C SER A 321 -6.59 9.20 -0.57
N SER A 322 -6.51 8.03 -1.21
CA SER A 322 -7.66 7.17 -1.56
C SER A 322 -7.95 6.09 -0.52
N GLY A 323 -7.14 6.01 0.54
CA GLY A 323 -7.28 5.00 1.58
C GLY A 323 -8.54 5.22 2.42
N VAL A 324 -9.20 4.11 2.76
CA VAL A 324 -10.36 4.09 3.66
C VAL A 324 -9.94 3.67 5.07
N TYR A 325 -10.32 4.44 6.09
CA TYR A 325 -10.25 4.05 7.50
C TYR A 325 -11.55 3.38 7.92
N SER A 326 -11.50 2.22 8.56
CA SER A 326 -12.68 1.47 9.00
C SER A 326 -12.41 0.65 10.27
N GLY A 327 -13.43 -0.05 10.78
CA GLY A 327 -13.36 -0.89 11.97
C GLY A 327 -13.96 -0.23 13.22
N THR A 328 -13.93 -0.96 14.34
CA THR A 328 -14.57 -0.57 15.61
C THR A 328 -13.58 -0.16 16.70
N GLY A 329 -12.29 -0.15 16.38
CA GLY A 329 -11.20 0.13 17.30
C GLY A 329 -11.02 1.61 17.60
N THR A 330 -10.17 1.89 18.59
CA THR A 330 -9.84 3.24 19.03
C THR A 330 -8.59 3.74 18.32
N PHE A 331 -8.65 4.96 17.77
CA PHE A 331 -7.49 5.66 17.24
C PHE A 331 -7.21 6.91 18.08
N THR A 332 -5.96 7.03 18.56
CA THR A 332 -5.53 8.07 19.49
C THR A 332 -4.24 8.71 18.99
N VAL A 333 -4.17 10.05 19.03
CA VAL A 333 -2.94 10.82 18.83
C VAL A 333 -2.59 11.54 20.12
N ASN A 334 -1.43 11.25 20.67
CA ASN A 334 -0.90 11.93 21.86
C ASN A 334 0.10 13.00 21.45
N LYS A 335 0.01 14.18 22.06
CA LYS A 335 0.98 15.27 21.88
C LYS A 335 1.50 15.73 23.24
N ASN A 336 2.84 15.85 23.33
CA ASN A 336 3.48 16.40 24.50
C ASN A 336 3.45 17.93 24.40
N GLY A 337 2.57 18.55 25.19
CA GLY A 337 2.44 20.01 25.18
C GLY A 337 3.50 20.64 26.08
N LEU A 338 4.09 21.74 25.62
CA LEU A 338 5.08 22.53 26.39
C LEU A 338 4.48 23.80 27.01
N SER A 339 3.18 24.02 26.82
CA SER A 339 2.46 25.21 27.31
C SER A 339 2.37 25.25 28.83
N ALA A 340 2.64 26.41 29.42
CA ALA A 340 2.47 26.62 30.86
C ALA A 340 0.99 26.78 31.26
N LEU A 341 0.68 26.45 32.53
CA LEU A 341 -0.64 26.66 33.13
C LEU A 341 -1.16 28.09 32.87
N ASN A 342 -2.45 28.20 32.52
CA ASN A 342 -3.15 29.45 32.23
C ASN A 342 -2.66 30.24 31.01
N LYS A 343 -1.70 29.72 30.24
CA LYS A 343 -1.34 30.27 28.92
C LYS A 343 -2.13 29.61 27.81
N TYR A 344 -2.12 30.23 26.63
CA TYR A 344 -2.84 29.72 25.46
C TYR A 344 -1.92 28.94 24.54
N ALA A 345 -2.35 27.75 24.12
CA ALA A 345 -1.68 26.92 23.12
C ALA A 345 -2.57 26.78 21.89
N PHE A 346 -1.96 26.73 20.71
CA PHE A 346 -2.71 26.54 19.46
C PHE A 346 -2.82 25.05 19.14
N TRP A 347 -4.04 24.59 18.95
CA TRP A 347 -4.34 23.20 18.62
C TRP A 347 -5.26 23.13 17.41
N SER A 348 -4.98 22.18 16.52
CA SER A 348 -5.90 21.64 15.54
C SER A 348 -6.08 20.15 15.81
N SER A 349 -7.18 19.57 15.33
CA SER A 349 -7.46 18.15 15.57
C SER A 349 -6.99 17.27 14.40
N PRO A 350 -6.25 16.17 14.69
CA PRO A 350 -5.92 15.14 13.71
C PRO A 350 -7.07 14.13 13.48
N VAL A 351 -8.17 14.26 14.24
CA VAL A 351 -9.35 13.38 14.15
C VAL A 351 -10.61 14.21 13.86
N ALA A 352 -11.61 13.57 13.27
CA ALA A 352 -12.88 14.20 12.95
C ALA A 352 -13.68 14.48 14.23
N SER A 353 -14.31 15.66 14.29
CA SER A 353 -15.27 16.04 15.34
C SER A 353 -14.78 15.87 16.78
N GLN A 354 -13.49 16.09 17.04
CA GLN A 354 -12.94 16.03 18.40
C GLN A 354 -13.64 17.06 19.29
N ASN A 355 -14.10 16.62 20.47
CA ASN A 355 -14.44 17.57 21.53
C ASN A 355 -13.17 18.13 22.17
N LEU A 356 -12.90 19.41 21.97
CA LEU A 356 -11.71 20.11 22.47
C LEU A 356 -11.74 20.33 23.99
N SER A 357 -12.89 20.19 24.65
CA SER A 357 -12.99 20.32 26.11
C SER A 357 -12.42 19.12 26.87
N THR A 358 -12.13 18.01 26.17
CA THR A 358 -11.68 16.74 26.77
C THR A 358 -10.26 16.35 26.41
N ILE A 359 -9.57 17.12 25.54
CA ILE A 359 -8.26 16.71 25.00
C ILE A 359 -7.15 16.66 26.06
N TYR A 360 -7.28 17.38 27.17
CA TYR A 360 -6.34 17.35 28.29
C TYR A 360 -6.63 16.22 29.30
N GLY A 361 -7.56 15.32 28.97
CA GLY A 361 -7.96 14.21 29.82
C GLY A 361 -8.96 14.58 30.93
N THR A 362 -9.49 13.55 31.58
CA THR A 362 -10.53 13.68 32.61
C THR A 362 -10.08 14.60 33.75
N GLY A 363 -10.93 15.55 34.13
CA GLY A 363 -10.67 16.50 35.22
C GLY A 363 -9.84 17.73 34.83
N ASN A 364 -9.35 17.81 33.59
CA ASN A 364 -8.52 18.92 33.11
C ASN A 364 -9.24 19.72 32.00
N THR A 365 -10.48 20.14 32.22
CA THR A 365 -11.22 20.92 31.22
C THR A 365 -10.63 22.33 31.08
N PRO A 366 -10.25 22.77 29.86
CA PRO A 366 -9.85 24.14 29.61
C PRO A 366 -10.95 25.13 30.02
N SER A 367 -10.56 26.22 30.69
CA SER A 367 -11.51 27.29 31.05
C SER A 367 -11.93 28.12 29.84
N PHE A 368 -11.09 28.20 28.80
CA PHE A 368 -11.39 28.91 27.56
C PHE A 368 -10.90 28.12 26.35
N ILE A 369 -11.78 28.00 25.36
CA ILE A 369 -11.50 27.54 24.01
C ILE A 369 -11.93 28.68 23.09
N THR A 370 -10.97 29.24 22.36
CA THR A 370 -11.18 30.42 21.53
C THR A 370 -10.84 30.16 20.08
N GLU A 371 -11.44 30.94 19.20
CA GLU A 371 -11.16 30.96 17.77
C GLU A 371 -10.79 32.36 17.31
N TYR A 372 -10.05 32.43 16.20
CA TYR A 372 -9.64 33.71 15.62
C TYR A 372 -10.77 34.27 14.75
N ASP A 373 -11.28 35.44 15.12
CA ASP A 373 -12.25 36.21 14.33
C ASP A 373 -11.51 37.13 13.36
N THR A 374 -11.58 36.80 12.07
CA THR A 374 -10.92 37.53 10.99
C THR A 374 -11.55 38.89 10.69
N THR A 375 -12.72 39.21 11.25
CA THR A 375 -13.37 40.52 11.04
C THR A 375 -12.83 41.56 12.00
N THR A 376 -12.65 41.15 13.27
CA THR A 376 -12.18 42.02 14.34
C THR A 376 -10.68 41.89 14.59
N ASP A 377 -10.04 40.86 14.03
CA ASP A 377 -8.65 40.48 14.27
C ASP A 377 -8.37 40.07 15.75
N TYR A 378 -9.40 39.63 16.49
CA TYR A 378 -9.29 39.17 17.89
C TYR A 378 -9.62 37.68 18.05
N PHE A 379 -9.19 37.11 19.18
CA PHE A 379 -9.71 35.82 19.63
C PHE A 379 -11.01 36.00 20.40
N ILE A 380 -12.02 35.22 20.04
CA ILE A 380 -13.32 35.18 20.69
C ILE A 380 -13.61 33.77 21.20
N ASN A 381 -14.56 33.62 22.13
CA ASN A 381 -15.01 32.29 22.54
C ASN A 381 -15.49 31.49 21.33
N ALA A 382 -15.00 30.26 21.18
CA ALA A 382 -15.42 29.41 20.09
C ALA A 382 -16.92 29.12 20.19
N ALA A 383 -17.62 29.21 19.05
CA ALA A 383 -19.06 28.94 19.00
C ALA A 383 -19.41 27.48 19.31
N SER A 384 -18.43 26.58 19.17
CA SER A 384 -18.52 25.16 19.49
C SER A 384 -17.17 24.65 19.99
N THR A 385 -17.18 23.66 20.89
CA THR A 385 -15.97 22.93 21.31
C THR A 385 -15.63 21.76 20.38
N THR A 386 -16.48 21.46 19.40
CA THR A 386 -16.19 20.43 18.38
C THR A 386 -15.22 21.00 17.34
N SER A 387 -14.13 20.28 17.08
CA SER A 387 -13.13 20.66 16.09
C SER A 387 -13.71 20.66 14.67
N ILE A 388 -13.26 21.63 13.87
CA ILE A 388 -13.46 21.68 12.43
C ILE A 388 -12.14 21.31 11.77
N VAL A 389 -12.18 20.45 10.74
CA VAL A 389 -10.98 20.01 10.03
C VAL A 389 -10.21 21.21 9.47
N GLY A 390 -8.90 21.26 9.75
CA GLY A 390 -8.00 22.34 9.30
C GLY A 390 -8.10 23.64 10.10
N LYS A 391 -9.12 23.83 10.94
CA LYS A 391 -9.23 25.00 11.84
C LYS A 391 -8.29 24.84 13.03
N GLY A 392 -7.57 25.91 13.38
CA GLY A 392 -6.84 25.98 14.62
C GLY A 392 -7.63 26.73 15.70
N TYR A 393 -7.39 26.38 16.95
CA TYR A 393 -8.04 26.94 18.14
C TYR A 393 -6.97 27.39 19.12
N SER A 394 -7.23 28.49 19.83
CA SER A 394 -6.40 28.94 20.93
C SER A 394 -7.04 28.52 22.25
N ILE A 395 -6.40 27.60 22.96
CA ILE A 395 -6.97 26.92 24.12
C ILE A 395 -6.14 27.24 25.36
N LYS A 396 -6.81 27.69 26.42
CA LYS A 396 -6.16 27.98 27.70
C LYS A 396 -5.77 26.69 28.37
N THR A 397 -4.48 26.51 28.57
CA THR A 397 -3.88 25.28 29.10
C THR A 397 -4.26 25.11 30.58
N PRO A 398 -4.88 23.99 30.96
CA PRO A 398 -5.21 23.66 32.34
C PRO A 398 -3.95 23.22 33.11
N SER A 399 -4.10 22.51 34.23
CA SER A 399 -3.00 21.99 35.06
C SER A 399 -2.07 21.00 34.35
N VAL A 400 -2.50 20.46 33.20
CA VAL A 400 -1.71 19.57 32.35
C VAL A 400 -1.59 20.15 30.95
N SER A 401 -0.45 19.93 30.32
CA SER A 401 -0.14 20.45 28.97
C SER A 401 -0.25 19.40 27.88
N ASN A 402 -0.11 18.12 28.22
CA ASN A 402 -0.25 17.01 27.29
C ASN A 402 -1.69 16.86 26.83
N VAL A 403 -1.87 16.55 25.55
CA VAL A 403 -3.19 16.36 24.95
C VAL A 403 -3.29 15.02 24.24
N SER A 404 -4.51 14.50 24.19
CA SER A 404 -4.89 13.29 23.50
C SER A 404 -6.11 13.56 22.62
N PHE A 405 -5.98 13.21 21.35
CA PHE A 405 -7.05 13.30 20.36
C PHE A 405 -7.52 11.89 20.03
N THR A 406 -8.80 11.61 20.23
CA THR A 406 -9.36 10.26 20.07
C THR A 406 -10.59 10.31 19.17
N GLY A 407 -10.57 9.56 18.08
CA GLY A 407 -11.66 9.53 17.11
C GLY A 407 -11.22 8.99 15.75
N THR A 408 -12.05 9.18 14.72
CA THR A 408 -11.71 8.79 13.35
C THR A 408 -10.61 9.71 12.81
N PRO A 409 -9.44 9.22 12.35
CA PRO A 409 -8.40 10.07 11.79
C PRO A 409 -8.90 10.80 10.54
N ASN A 410 -8.51 12.06 10.38
CA ASN A 410 -8.72 12.75 9.10
C ASN A 410 -7.76 12.15 8.06
N ASN A 411 -8.27 11.88 6.86
CA ASN A 411 -7.49 11.38 5.72
C ASN A 411 -7.94 12.06 4.43
N GLY A 412 -7.18 11.90 3.34
CA GLY A 412 -7.53 12.43 2.03
C GLY A 412 -7.26 13.93 1.90
N THR A 413 -7.72 14.52 0.81
CA THR A 413 -7.55 15.96 0.58
C THR A 413 -8.51 16.75 1.44
N GLN A 414 -7.97 17.52 2.39
CA GLN A 414 -8.74 18.42 3.24
C GLN A 414 -8.62 19.86 2.75
N THR A 415 -9.75 20.57 2.74
CA THR A 415 -9.80 21.99 2.36
C THR A 415 -10.36 22.82 3.51
N TYR A 416 -9.76 23.98 3.74
CA TYR A 416 -10.24 24.96 4.71
C TYR A 416 -10.36 26.31 4.02
N THR A 417 -11.53 26.94 4.14
CA THR A 417 -11.79 28.23 3.49
C THR A 417 -11.19 29.36 4.32
N LEU A 418 -10.36 30.18 3.69
CA LEU A 418 -9.74 31.35 4.33
C LEU A 418 -10.58 32.60 4.10
N ALA A 419 -10.49 33.56 5.03
CA ALA A 419 -11.04 34.90 4.88
C ALA A 419 -9.93 35.93 4.67
N THR A 420 -10.21 36.96 3.88
CA THR A 420 -9.32 38.13 3.66
C THR A 420 -9.85 39.39 4.34
N THR A 421 -10.83 39.25 5.25
CA THR A 421 -11.32 40.35 6.09
C THR A 421 -10.27 40.75 7.12
N GLY A 422 -10.42 41.94 7.70
CA GLY A 422 -9.46 42.44 8.70
C GLY A 422 -8.04 42.48 8.13
N SER A 423 -7.09 41.92 8.87
CA SER A 423 -5.68 41.83 8.46
C SER A 423 -5.38 40.62 7.55
N GLY A 424 -6.40 39.82 7.18
CA GLY A 424 -6.25 38.64 6.32
C GLY A 424 -5.55 37.45 6.98
N HIS A 425 -5.35 37.49 8.30
CA HIS A 425 -4.83 36.36 9.06
C HIS A 425 -5.92 35.32 9.31
N ASN A 426 -5.51 34.05 9.37
CA ASN A 426 -6.40 32.93 9.66
C ASN A 426 -5.64 31.96 10.58
N LEU A 427 -6.32 31.43 11.60
CA LEU A 427 -5.74 30.38 12.44
C LEU A 427 -6.11 29.00 11.86
N VAL A 428 -5.12 28.37 11.24
CA VAL A 428 -5.23 27.03 10.66
C VAL A 428 -4.25 26.08 11.36
N GLY A 429 -4.47 24.78 11.22
CA GLY A 429 -3.52 23.80 11.71
C GLY A 429 -3.52 22.52 10.90
N ASN A 430 -2.52 21.69 11.14
CA ASN A 430 -2.38 20.40 10.47
C ASN A 430 -3.53 19.47 10.89
N PRO A 431 -4.39 19.01 9.95
CA PRO A 431 -5.50 18.13 10.28
C PRO A 431 -5.11 16.66 10.33
N TYR A 432 -3.83 16.29 10.10
CA TYR A 432 -3.39 14.90 10.00
C TYR A 432 -2.56 14.47 11.22
N SER A 433 -2.48 13.15 11.43
CA SER A 433 -1.64 12.51 12.44
C SER A 433 -0.17 12.35 12.02
N SER A 434 0.22 12.91 10.88
CA SER A 434 1.57 12.97 10.34
C SER A 434 2.05 14.41 10.21
N ASN A 435 3.37 14.61 10.12
CA ASN A 435 3.96 15.93 9.90
C ASN A 435 3.56 16.51 8.54
N LEU A 436 3.41 17.85 8.51
CA LEU A 436 3.11 18.60 7.29
C LEU A 436 4.40 19.14 6.67
N ASP A 437 4.58 18.94 5.36
CA ASP A 437 5.61 19.63 4.59
C ASP A 437 5.10 21.03 4.22
N LEU A 438 5.64 22.06 4.89
CA LEU A 438 5.22 23.45 4.71
C LEU A 438 5.60 24.02 3.33
N VAL A 439 6.65 23.51 2.69
CA VAL A 439 7.05 23.94 1.35
C VAL A 439 6.10 23.36 0.31
N ALA A 440 5.80 22.06 0.42
CA ALA A 440 4.80 21.42 -0.43
C ALA A 440 3.41 22.06 -0.24
N PHE A 441 3.02 22.33 1.00
CA PHE A 441 1.77 23.01 1.32
C PHE A 441 1.69 24.42 0.71
N TYR A 442 2.77 25.22 0.83
CA TYR A 442 2.83 26.55 0.21
C TYR A 442 2.76 26.48 -1.30
N ASN A 443 3.55 25.62 -1.94
CA ASN A 443 3.59 25.52 -3.41
C ASN A 443 2.21 25.17 -3.98
N ALA A 444 1.49 24.25 -3.34
CA ALA A 444 0.13 23.87 -3.73
C ALA A 444 -0.90 25.00 -3.55
N ASN A 445 -0.63 26.00 -2.70
CA ASN A 445 -1.57 27.06 -2.34
C ASN A 445 -1.04 28.48 -2.62
N SER A 446 0.06 28.63 -3.36
CA SER A 446 0.83 29.89 -3.49
C SER A 446 0.05 31.06 -4.09
N SER A 447 -1.03 30.80 -4.83
CA SER A 447 -1.95 31.82 -5.34
C SER A 447 -2.96 32.33 -4.30
N ARG A 448 -3.06 31.67 -3.14
CA ARG A 448 -4.10 31.89 -2.12
C ARG A 448 -3.51 32.33 -0.77
N ILE A 449 -2.24 32.02 -0.48
CA ILE A 449 -1.59 32.32 0.80
C ILE A 449 -0.24 33.01 0.63
N SER A 450 0.11 33.84 1.61
CA SER A 450 1.47 34.39 1.75
C SER A 450 2.47 33.29 2.10
N PRO A 451 3.76 33.40 1.68
CA PRO A 451 4.79 32.40 2.00
C PRO A 451 5.18 32.38 3.49
N THR A 452 4.78 33.37 4.29
CA THR A 452 5.16 33.46 5.71
C THR A 452 4.10 32.84 6.62
N PHE A 453 4.50 31.80 7.33
CA PHE A 453 3.73 31.15 8.39
C PHE A 453 4.15 31.66 9.77
N TYR A 454 3.20 31.78 10.69
CA TYR A 454 3.40 32.27 12.05
C TYR A 454 3.09 31.15 13.05
N PHE A 455 3.99 30.91 13.99
CA PHE A 455 3.87 29.87 15.02
C PHE A 455 3.94 30.50 16.39
N TRP A 456 2.84 30.37 17.15
CA TRP A 456 2.72 30.93 18.48
C TRP A 456 3.62 30.20 19.48
N ASP A 457 4.42 30.96 20.20
CA ASP A 457 5.24 30.51 21.32
C ASP A 457 4.82 31.25 22.59
N ASN A 458 4.02 30.58 23.41
CA ASN A 458 3.57 31.14 24.68
C ASN A 458 4.64 31.17 25.78
N THR A 459 5.81 30.60 25.56
CA THR A 459 6.91 30.61 26.53
C THR A 459 7.72 31.91 26.45
N SER A 460 7.66 32.59 25.30
CA SER A 460 8.40 33.82 24.98
C SER A 460 7.95 35.10 25.72
N ASN A 461 6.83 35.05 26.43
CA ASN A 461 6.26 36.20 27.16
C ASN A 461 5.47 35.76 28.41
N SER A 462 5.09 36.72 29.26
CA SER A 462 4.28 36.49 30.48
C SER A 462 2.77 36.64 30.25
N VAL A 463 2.32 36.69 28.99
CA VAL A 463 0.92 36.99 28.65
C VAL A 463 0.02 35.80 29.01
N THR A 464 -1.00 36.09 29.82
CA THR A 464 -2.02 35.11 30.27
C THR A 464 -3.44 35.45 29.77
N VAL A 465 -3.55 36.50 28.96
CA VAL A 465 -4.77 36.95 28.28
C VAL A 465 -4.60 36.78 26.77
N GLN A 466 -5.59 36.25 26.09
CA GLN A 466 -5.53 36.12 24.64
C GLN A 466 -5.96 37.43 23.98
N GLY A 467 -5.06 38.04 23.21
CA GLY A 467 -5.29 39.28 22.46
C GLY A 467 -5.34 39.07 20.95
N GLY A 468 -5.71 40.12 20.21
CA GLY A 468 -5.77 40.13 18.75
C GLY A 468 -4.47 40.53 18.06
N THR A 469 -4.56 40.91 16.78
CA THR A 469 -3.42 41.36 15.97
C THR A 469 -2.71 42.54 16.62
N THR A 470 -1.38 42.48 16.64
CA THR A 470 -0.50 43.55 17.12
C THR A 470 0.36 44.08 15.97
N SER A 471 0.73 45.36 16.04
CA SER A 471 1.64 45.98 15.06
C SER A 471 3.10 45.50 15.17
N VAL A 472 3.45 44.86 16.29
CA VAL A 472 4.77 44.28 16.55
C VAL A 472 4.60 42.77 16.74
N ASN A 473 5.40 41.97 16.04
CA ASN A 473 5.44 40.53 16.28
C ASN A 473 6.08 40.27 17.65
N ILE A 474 5.26 39.85 18.61
CA ILE A 474 5.68 39.40 19.92
C ILE A 474 5.18 37.97 20.10
N GLY A 475 6.11 37.04 20.33
CA GLY A 475 5.77 35.65 20.61
C GLY A 475 5.35 34.78 19.42
N TYR A 476 5.53 35.23 18.17
CA TYR A 476 5.43 34.34 17.01
C TYR A 476 6.79 34.12 16.35
N ALA A 477 7.20 32.85 16.29
CA ALA A 477 8.22 32.44 15.34
C ALA A 477 7.65 32.49 13.93
N THR A 478 8.48 32.74 12.93
CA THR A 478 8.05 32.73 11.53
C THR A 478 8.85 31.76 10.69
N TYR A 479 8.18 31.15 9.72
CA TYR A 479 8.81 30.39 8.66
C TYR A 479 8.37 30.95 7.32
N ASN A 480 9.32 31.37 6.49
CA ASN A 480 9.04 31.72 5.11
C ASN A 480 9.31 30.50 4.22
N ALA A 481 8.27 29.91 3.63
CA ALA A 481 8.41 28.71 2.80
C ALA A 481 9.05 28.97 1.42
N SER A 482 9.03 30.21 0.94
CA SER A 482 9.70 30.57 -0.32
C SER A 482 11.22 30.66 -0.16
N SER A 483 11.70 31.19 0.97
CA SER A 483 13.13 31.29 1.29
C SER A 483 13.63 30.19 2.24
N GLN A 484 12.72 29.34 2.72
CA GLN A 484 12.92 28.28 3.72
C GLN A 484 13.64 28.78 4.99
N THR A 485 13.32 30.01 5.42
CA THR A 485 14.01 30.68 6.52
C THR A 485 13.15 30.67 7.78
N TRP A 486 13.73 30.23 8.90
CA TRP A 486 13.14 30.34 10.23
C TRP A 486 13.64 31.60 10.95
N VAL A 487 12.73 32.32 11.58
CA VAL A 487 13.03 33.40 12.53
C VAL A 487 12.37 33.06 13.85
N GLN A 488 13.16 33.01 14.92
CA GLN A 488 12.65 32.74 16.26
C GLN A 488 11.65 33.79 16.73
N ALA A 489 10.75 33.40 17.63
CA ALA A 489 9.83 34.34 18.27
C ALA A 489 10.62 35.43 19.00
N PRO A 490 10.35 36.73 18.74
CA PRO A 490 10.92 37.80 19.54
C PRO A 490 10.43 37.67 20.98
N GLY A 491 11.35 37.53 21.93
CA GLY A 491 11.02 37.59 23.35
C GLY A 491 10.63 39.02 23.75
N ILE A 492 9.78 39.15 24.76
CA ILE A 492 9.69 40.41 25.50
C ILE A 492 10.87 40.42 26.47
N VAL A 493 11.85 41.29 26.26
CA VAL A 493 12.84 41.59 27.31
C VAL A 493 12.04 42.15 28.49
N ALA A 494 12.08 41.44 29.62
CA ALA A 494 11.34 41.78 30.83
C ALA A 494 11.66 43.20 31.33
#